data_AF-A0A310S7M6-F1
#
_entry.id   AF-A0A310S7M6-F1
#
_cell.length_a   1.000
_cell.length_b   1.000
_cell.length_c   1.000
_cell.angle_alpha   90.00
_cell.angle_beta   90.00
_cell.angle_gamma   90.00
#
_symmetry.space_group_name_H-M   'P 1'
#
loop_
_entity.id
_entity.type
_entity.pdbx_description
1 polymer ?
#
loop_
_entity_poly.entity_id
_entity_poly.type
_entity_poly.pdbx_seq_one_letter_code
_entity_poly.pdbx_strand_id
1 'polypeptide(L)'
;MKLWWSLALVGVALLMIIVTAKAESDLWEEDDKEVLVRTVRGTKERASGSTSCRYVKGQWSECDLKTNTRSRTLNLKKGDKSCEQTKTIEKKCKKACRYEKGTWSGCVNQQMARVDNLKANSDASCDKTRRLTKRCKPETNTKKSPKG
;
A
#
# COMPACT_ATOMS: atom_id res chain seq x y z
N MET A 1 -35.17 32.42 -56.82
CA MET A 1 -34.72 32.75 -55.45
C MET A 1 -34.31 31.52 -54.63
N LYS A 2 -35.15 30.48 -54.44
CA LYS A 2 -34.85 29.35 -53.51
C LYS A 2 -33.55 28.55 -53.73
N LEU A 3 -33.03 28.44 -54.96
CA LEU A 3 -31.77 27.71 -55.22
C LEU A 3 -30.52 28.44 -54.69
N TRP A 4 -30.48 29.77 -54.74
CA TRP A 4 -29.33 30.54 -54.26
C TRP A 4 -29.17 30.49 -52.74
N TRP A 5 -30.29 30.49 -52.01
CA TRP A 5 -30.28 30.34 -50.55
C TRP A 5 -29.82 28.94 -50.13
N SER A 6 -30.11 27.93 -50.94
CA SER A 6 -29.67 26.55 -50.72
C SER A 6 -28.16 26.41 -50.93
N LEU A 7 -27.61 27.02 -51.99
CA LEU A 7 -26.16 27.04 -52.25
C LEU A 7 -25.39 27.84 -51.19
N ALA A 8 -25.94 28.96 -50.70
CA ALA A 8 -25.33 29.73 -49.62
C ALA A 8 -25.31 28.95 -48.29
N LEU A 9 -26.40 28.25 -47.95
CA LEU A 9 -26.45 27.40 -46.75
C LEU A 9 -25.48 26.22 -46.83
N VAL A 10 -25.35 25.58 -47.99
CA VAL A 10 -24.38 24.49 -48.20
C VAL A 10 -22.94 25.02 -48.10
N GLY A 11 -22.65 26.21 -48.62
CA GLY A 11 -21.34 26.85 -48.49
C GLY A 11 -20.97 27.22 -47.04
N VAL A 12 -21.92 27.75 -46.27
CA VAL A 12 -21.72 28.05 -44.84
C VAL A 12 -21.55 26.76 -44.02
N ALA A 13 -22.31 25.70 -44.32
CA ALA A 13 -22.14 24.41 -43.68
C ALA A 13 -20.76 23.78 -43.98
N LEU A 14 -20.30 23.85 -45.24
CA LEU A 14 -18.96 23.40 -45.62
C LEU A 14 -17.84 24.20 -44.92
N LEU A 15 -18.01 25.53 -44.78
CA LEU A 15 -17.07 26.37 -44.02
C LEU A 15 -17.03 26.00 -42.53
N MET A 16 -18.17 25.71 -41.90
CA MET A 16 -18.23 25.26 -40.50
C MET A 16 -17.59 23.88 -40.30
N ILE A 17 -17.70 22.99 -41.29
CA ILE A 17 -17.02 21.68 -41.28
C ILE A 17 -15.49 21.85 -41.42
N ILE A 18 -15.00 22.81 -42.22
CA ILE A 18 -13.57 23.11 -42.34
C ILE A 18 -13.01 23.72 -41.04
N VAL A 19 -13.79 24.55 -40.33
CA VAL A 19 -13.39 25.15 -39.04
C VAL A 19 -13.33 24.11 -37.92
N THR A 20 -14.25 23.14 -37.89
CA THR A 20 -14.23 22.04 -36.91
C THR A 20 -13.13 21.02 -37.20
N ALA A 21 -12.82 20.72 -38.47
CA ALA A 21 -11.70 19.86 -38.85
C ALA A 21 -10.31 20.47 -38.50
N LYS A 22 -10.22 21.80 -38.32
CA LYS A 22 -9.00 22.48 -37.85
C LYS A 22 -8.86 22.53 -36.33
N ALA A 23 -9.89 22.16 -35.57
CA ALA A 23 -9.92 22.26 -34.11
C ALA A 23 -9.64 20.91 -33.40
N GLU A 24 -9.42 19.83 -34.15
CA GLU A 24 -9.07 18.51 -33.61
C GLU A 24 -7.74 18.01 -34.21
N SER A 25 -6.70 18.86 -34.21
CA SER A 25 -5.35 18.32 -34.08
C SER A 25 -5.17 17.98 -32.60
N ASP A 26 -5.69 16.82 -32.23
CA ASP A 26 -5.48 16.19 -30.94
C ASP A 26 -3.97 16.02 -30.75
N LEU A 27 -3.38 17.01 -30.07
CA LEU A 27 -1.96 17.17 -29.81
C LEU A 27 -1.61 16.21 -28.68
N TRP A 28 -1.59 14.92 -28.99
CA TRP A 28 -0.94 13.92 -28.16
C TRP A 28 0.54 13.95 -28.50
N GLU A 29 1.26 14.86 -27.84
CA GLU A 29 2.72 14.76 -27.76
C GLU A 29 2.99 13.48 -26.95
N GLU A 30 3.33 12.39 -27.65
CA GLU A 30 3.88 11.16 -27.07
C GLU A 30 5.14 11.56 -26.28
N ASP A 31 4.99 11.75 -24.97
CA ASP A 31 6.10 11.89 -24.02
C ASP A 31 6.78 10.52 -23.85
N ASP A 32 7.49 10.08 -24.91
CA ASP A 32 8.24 8.82 -24.95
C ASP A 32 9.57 8.91 -24.17
N LYS A 33 9.58 9.58 -23.02
CA LYS A 33 10.76 9.65 -22.15
C LYS A 33 10.42 9.56 -20.66
N GLU A 34 9.40 8.81 -20.28
CA GLU A 34 9.43 8.19 -18.95
C GLU A 34 10.45 7.05 -18.93
N VAL A 35 11.73 7.44 -18.85
CA VAL A 35 12.78 6.56 -18.34
C VAL A 35 12.34 6.21 -16.93
N LEU A 36 11.73 5.04 -16.77
CA LEU A 36 11.66 4.33 -15.50
C LEU A 36 13.11 4.12 -15.05
N VAL A 37 13.68 5.13 -14.38
CA VAL A 37 14.89 4.99 -13.58
C VAL A 37 14.46 4.08 -12.43
N ARG A 38 14.47 2.79 -12.72
CA ARG A 38 14.61 1.77 -11.71
C ARG A 38 15.94 2.14 -11.06
N THR A 39 15.88 2.94 -10.00
CA THR A 39 17.02 3.11 -9.11
C THR A 39 17.37 1.69 -8.70
N VAL A 40 18.39 1.14 -9.35
CA VAL A 40 18.91 -0.17 -9.04
C VAL A 40 19.25 -0.06 -7.57
N ARG A 41 18.45 -0.71 -6.71
CA ARG A 41 18.74 -0.77 -5.29
C ARG A 41 20.12 -1.38 -5.18
N GLY A 42 21.09 -0.50 -4.94
CA GLY A 42 22.52 -0.65 -5.15
C GLY A 42 23.01 -2.07 -5.41
N THR A 43 23.42 -2.33 -6.66
CA THR A 43 24.68 -3.03 -6.85
C THR A 43 25.75 -2.06 -6.40
N LYS A 44 26.00 -2.03 -5.09
CA LYS A 44 27.22 -1.45 -4.55
C LYS A 44 28.34 -2.14 -5.31
N GLU A 45 28.88 -1.44 -6.31
CA GLU A 45 30.24 -1.58 -6.79
C GLU A 45 31.03 -2.15 -5.62
N ARG A 46 31.53 -3.38 -5.77
CA ARG A 46 32.45 -3.95 -4.80
C ARG A 46 33.75 -3.18 -4.97
N ALA A 47 33.72 -1.90 -4.58
CA ALA A 47 34.87 -1.08 -4.28
C ALA A 47 35.59 -1.81 -3.16
N SER A 48 36.50 -2.67 -3.61
CA SER A 48 37.60 -3.18 -2.85
C SER A 48 38.22 -2.01 -2.10
N GLY A 49 38.20 -2.04 -0.77
CA GLY A 49 38.97 -1.11 0.05
C GLY A 49 38.28 0.15 0.61
N SER A 50 36.95 0.28 0.67
CA SER A 50 36.38 1.43 1.39
C SER A 50 36.64 1.34 2.90
N THR A 51 37.33 2.34 3.47
CA THR A 51 37.58 2.68 4.90
C THR A 51 36.30 2.86 5.74
N SER A 52 35.18 2.30 5.30
CA SER A 52 33.90 2.34 5.98
C SER A 52 33.82 1.22 7.02
N CYS A 53 33.59 1.56 8.28
CA CYS A 53 33.33 0.61 9.35
C CYS A 53 32.17 -0.34 8.98
N ARG A 54 32.43 -1.65 8.94
CA ARG A 54 31.44 -2.69 8.65
C ARG A 54 31.10 -3.44 9.93
N TYR A 55 29.81 -3.56 10.23
CA TYR A 55 29.31 -4.18 11.45
C TYR A 55 28.42 -5.40 11.16
N VAL A 56 28.48 -6.40 12.04
CA VAL A 56 27.56 -7.53 12.11
C VAL A 56 26.39 -7.14 13.01
N LYS A 57 25.17 -7.38 12.53
CA LYS A 57 23.93 -7.07 13.25
C LYS A 57 23.56 -8.23 14.16
N GLY A 58 23.43 -7.97 15.45
CA GLY A 58 22.81 -8.91 16.39
C GLY A 58 21.29 -8.99 16.26
N GLN A 59 20.70 -9.85 17.09
CA GLN A 59 19.26 -10.00 17.23
C GLN A 59 18.63 -8.74 17.84
N TRP A 60 17.40 -8.41 17.45
CA TRP A 60 16.63 -7.38 18.14
C TRP A 60 16.18 -7.88 19.52
N SER A 61 16.30 -7.01 20.53
CA SER A 61 15.65 -7.24 21.82
C SER A 61 14.13 -7.31 21.66
N GLU A 62 13.48 -7.84 22.69
CA GLU A 62 12.05 -7.63 22.89
C GLU A 62 11.75 -6.13 22.99
N CYS A 63 10.49 -5.77 22.70
CA CYS A 63 10.04 -4.40 22.81
C CYS A 63 9.91 -4.00 24.28
N ASP A 64 10.58 -2.92 24.69
CA ASP A 64 10.31 -2.30 25.99
C ASP A 64 8.97 -1.56 25.91
N LEU A 65 8.03 -1.98 26.74
CA LEU A 65 6.67 -1.43 26.80
C LEU A 65 6.65 -0.01 27.37
N LYS A 66 7.65 0.40 28.16
CA LYS A 66 7.72 1.72 28.79
C LYS A 66 8.16 2.79 27.79
N THR A 67 9.15 2.49 26.96
CA THR A 67 9.77 3.44 26.01
C THR A 67 9.30 3.23 24.57
N ASN A 68 8.59 2.12 24.28
CA ASN A 68 8.21 1.69 22.94
C ASN A 68 9.42 1.57 22.00
N THR A 69 10.58 1.19 22.53
CA THR A 69 11.79 0.96 21.75
C THR A 69 12.30 -0.47 21.93
N ARG A 70 13.01 -0.94 20.91
CA ARG A 70 13.81 -2.15 20.97
C ARG A 70 15.21 -1.81 20.48
N SER A 71 16.21 -2.45 21.07
CA SER A 71 17.61 -2.22 20.76
C SER A 71 18.24 -3.46 20.15
N ARG A 72 19.35 -3.27 19.44
CA ARG A 72 20.25 -4.36 19.09
C ARG A 72 21.69 -3.88 19.05
N THR A 73 22.58 -4.82 19.24
CA THR A 73 24.02 -4.60 19.19
C THR A 73 24.56 -4.83 17.78
N LEU A 74 25.48 -3.96 17.36
CA LEU A 74 26.25 -4.05 16.14
C LEU A 74 27.72 -4.23 16.51
N ASN A 75 28.30 -5.38 16.18
CA ASN A 75 29.71 -5.67 16.47
C ASN A 75 30.57 -5.39 15.23
N LEU A 76 31.70 -4.71 15.40
CA LEU A 76 32.60 -4.39 14.31
C LEU A 76 33.19 -5.66 13.68
N LYS A 77 33.09 -5.78 12.35
CA LYS A 77 33.66 -6.87 11.56
C LYS A 77 34.90 -6.43 10.80
N LYS A 78 34.93 -5.19 10.30
CA LYS A 78 36.05 -4.61 9.55
C LYS A 78 36.05 -3.10 9.72
N GLY A 79 37.18 -2.52 10.09
CA GLY A 79 37.36 -1.07 10.25
C GLY A 79 38.69 -0.76 10.92
N ASP A 80 39.04 0.52 10.97
CA ASP A 80 40.25 1.00 11.64
C ASP A 80 39.99 1.28 13.12
N LYS A 81 41.03 1.66 13.88
CA LYS A 81 40.93 2.03 15.30
C LYS A 81 40.01 3.23 15.57
N SER A 82 39.65 3.97 14.53
CA SER A 82 38.65 5.06 14.60
C SER A 82 37.21 4.54 14.64
N CYS A 83 36.97 3.27 14.31
CA CYS A 83 35.65 2.65 14.38
C CYS A 83 35.38 2.15 15.79
N GLU A 84 34.21 2.49 16.35
CA GLU A 84 33.77 1.89 17.61
C GLU A 84 33.63 0.37 17.47
N GLN A 85 34.10 -0.38 18.47
CA GLN A 85 34.05 -1.85 18.44
C GLN A 85 32.61 -2.38 18.50
N THR A 86 31.75 -1.70 19.26
CA THR A 86 30.38 -2.10 19.53
C THR A 86 29.47 -0.88 19.47
N LYS A 87 28.40 -0.94 18.68
CA LYS A 87 27.37 0.09 18.61
C LYS A 87 26.02 -0.46 19.02
N THR A 88 25.27 0.29 19.82
CA THR A 88 23.86 -0.02 20.09
C THR A 88 23.00 0.84 19.18
N ILE A 89 22.06 0.22 18.48
CA ILE A 89 21.05 0.96 17.72
C ILE A 89 19.67 0.68 18.29
N GLU A 90 18.86 1.72 18.35
CA GLU A 90 17.49 1.65 18.82
C GLU A 90 16.52 1.89 17.67
N LYS A 91 15.37 1.25 17.75
CA LYS A 91 14.25 1.50 16.85
C LYS A 91 12.96 1.47 17.64
N LYS A 92 12.04 2.37 17.28
CA LYS A 92 10.66 2.31 17.77
C LYS A 92 10.03 0.95 17.44
N CYS A 93 9.37 0.37 18.42
CA CYS A 93 8.58 -0.83 18.22
C CYS A 93 7.44 -0.53 17.24
N LYS A 94 7.01 -1.55 16.50
CA LYS A 94 5.72 -1.45 15.85
C LYS A 94 4.66 -1.57 16.94
N LYS A 95 3.83 -0.54 17.10
CA LYS A 95 2.59 -0.61 17.88
C LYS A 95 1.64 -1.58 17.18
N ALA A 96 1.78 -2.86 17.50
CA ALA A 96 0.91 -3.89 16.96
C ALA A 96 -0.18 -4.18 18.00
N CYS A 97 -1.37 -3.63 17.80
CA CYS A 97 -2.56 -4.09 18.52
C CYS A 97 -2.86 -5.51 18.05
N ARG A 98 -2.47 -6.51 18.85
CA ARG A 98 -2.70 -7.92 18.55
C ARG A 98 -3.98 -8.35 19.23
N TYR A 99 -4.90 -8.92 18.45
CA TYR A 99 -6.17 -9.35 19.00
C TYR A 99 -6.35 -10.87 18.88
N GLU A 100 -6.99 -11.46 19.89
CA GLU A 100 -7.59 -12.78 19.85
C GLU A 100 -8.96 -12.68 19.20
N LYS A 101 -9.18 -13.46 18.14
CA LYS A 101 -10.41 -13.40 17.34
C LYS A 101 -11.51 -14.16 18.06
N GLY A 102 -12.64 -13.51 18.30
CA GLY A 102 -13.85 -14.20 18.74
C GLY A 102 -14.57 -14.92 17.59
N THR A 103 -15.63 -15.62 17.95
CA THR A 103 -16.53 -16.29 17.00
C THR A 103 -17.39 -15.26 16.26
N TRP A 104 -17.64 -15.47 14.97
CA TRP A 104 -18.62 -14.69 14.22
C TRP A 104 -20.03 -15.00 14.73
N SER A 105 -20.85 -13.97 14.88
CA SER A 105 -22.29 -14.13 15.10
C SER A 105 -22.95 -14.83 13.91
N GLY A 106 -24.17 -15.32 14.12
CA GLY A 106 -25.04 -15.72 13.02
C GLY A 106 -25.28 -14.57 12.04
N CYS A 107 -25.65 -14.94 10.81
CA CYS A 107 -26.00 -13.98 9.76
C CYS A 107 -27.39 -13.39 10.03
N VAL A 108 -27.46 -12.13 10.43
CA VAL A 108 -28.72 -11.39 10.66
C VAL A 108 -28.74 -10.19 9.73
N ASN A 109 -29.80 -10.03 8.94
CA ASN A 109 -29.92 -8.93 7.98
C ASN A 109 -28.70 -8.81 7.03
N GLN A 110 -28.19 -9.94 6.53
CA GLN A 110 -26.98 -10.03 5.70
C GLN A 110 -25.70 -9.47 6.35
N GLN A 111 -25.69 -9.32 7.67
CA GLN A 111 -24.52 -8.91 8.44
C GLN A 111 -24.21 -9.92 9.54
N MET A 112 -22.92 -10.08 9.80
CA MET A 112 -22.41 -10.77 10.98
C MET A 112 -21.37 -9.89 11.66
N ALA A 113 -21.28 -10.02 12.97
CA ALA A 113 -20.31 -9.30 13.78
C ALA A 113 -19.45 -10.28 14.56
N ARG A 114 -18.20 -9.93 14.84
CA ARG A 114 -17.42 -10.58 15.88
C ARG A 114 -16.77 -9.54 16.77
N VAL A 115 -16.47 -9.95 17.99
CA VAL A 115 -15.69 -9.17 18.95
C VAL A 115 -14.33 -9.82 19.10
N ASP A 116 -13.26 -9.06 18.90
CA ASP A 116 -11.90 -9.49 19.15
C ASP A 116 -11.36 -8.84 20.44
N ASN A 117 -10.65 -9.59 21.28
CA ASN A 117 -10.07 -9.11 22.55
C ASN A 117 -8.57 -8.84 22.41
N LEU A 118 -8.06 -7.80 23.06
CA LEU A 118 -6.65 -7.44 23.01
C LEU A 118 -5.78 -8.49 23.73
N LYS A 119 -4.68 -8.91 23.10
CA LYS A 119 -3.71 -9.83 23.72
C LYS A 119 -2.80 -9.09 24.69
N ALA A 120 -2.37 -9.77 25.76
CA ALA A 120 -1.50 -9.22 26.81
C ALA A 120 -0.21 -8.56 26.31
N ASN A 121 0.38 -9.05 25.20
CA ASN A 121 1.60 -8.50 24.60
C ASN A 121 1.34 -7.37 23.58
N SER A 122 0.18 -6.72 23.64
CA SER A 122 -0.16 -5.58 22.78
C SER A 122 0.16 -4.26 23.47
N ASP A 123 0.22 -3.20 22.68
CA ASP A 123 0.39 -1.85 23.21
C ASP A 123 -0.80 -1.46 24.11
N ALA A 124 -0.53 -0.81 25.25
CA ALA A 124 -1.55 -0.39 26.20
C ALA A 124 -2.45 0.73 25.65
N SER A 125 -2.02 1.43 24.59
CA SER A 125 -2.85 2.43 23.91
C SER A 125 -3.93 1.82 23.00
N CYS A 126 -3.95 0.49 22.82
CA CYS A 126 -4.92 -0.18 21.97
C CYS A 126 -6.26 -0.39 22.71
N ASP A 127 -7.36 -0.39 21.96
CA ASP A 127 -8.66 -0.73 22.53
C ASP A 127 -8.65 -2.15 23.08
N LYS A 128 -9.17 -2.34 24.30
CA LYS A 128 -9.27 -3.65 24.96
C LYS A 128 -10.09 -4.65 24.14
N THR A 129 -11.10 -4.15 23.43
CA THR A 129 -11.97 -4.94 22.56
C THR A 129 -12.26 -4.17 21.29
N ARG A 130 -12.36 -4.85 20.14
CA ARG A 130 -12.84 -4.25 18.89
C ARG A 130 -13.96 -5.08 18.29
N ARG A 131 -14.96 -4.40 17.73
CA ARG A 131 -16.07 -5.03 17.01
C ARG A 131 -15.83 -4.92 15.50
N LEU A 132 -15.90 -6.04 14.81
CA LEU A 132 -15.79 -6.11 13.35
C LEU A 132 -17.13 -6.56 12.78
N THR A 133 -17.58 -5.90 11.73
CA THR A 133 -18.77 -6.29 10.97
C THR A 133 -18.37 -6.72 9.57
N LYS A 134 -19.05 -7.74 9.05
CA LYS A 134 -18.91 -8.21 7.67
C LYS A 134 -20.27 -8.57 7.10
N ARG A 135 -20.39 -8.47 5.78
CA ARG A 135 -21.55 -9.01 5.09
C ARG A 135 -21.46 -10.54 4.99
N CYS A 136 -22.61 -11.18 5.11
CA CYS A 136 -22.78 -12.62 4.99
C CYS A 136 -23.83 -12.93 3.93
N LYS A 137 -23.68 -14.08 3.26
CA LYS A 137 -24.67 -14.56 2.30
C LYS A 137 -25.89 -15.10 3.06
N PRO A 138 -27.12 -14.87 2.57
CA PRO A 138 -28.28 -15.56 3.11
C PRO A 138 -28.12 -17.07 2.88
N GLU A 139 -28.41 -17.86 3.91
CA GLU A 139 -28.43 -19.31 3.85
C GLU A 139 -29.50 -19.74 2.83
N THR A 140 -29.11 -20.16 1.64
CA THR A 140 -30.04 -20.79 0.69
C THR A 140 -30.38 -22.17 1.22
N ASN A 141 -31.44 -22.29 2.02
CA ASN A 141 -32.00 -23.57 2.43
C ASN A 141 -32.61 -24.28 1.20
N THR A 142 -31.79 -24.91 0.37
CA THR A 142 -32.23 -25.89 -0.61
C THR A 142 -32.04 -27.29 -0.03
N LYS A 143 -32.75 -27.57 1.09
CA LYS A 143 -33.00 -28.97 1.46
C LYS A 143 -33.96 -29.53 0.41
N LYS A 144 -33.43 -30.35 -0.51
CA LYS A 144 -34.23 -31.22 -1.36
C LYS A 144 -35.18 -32.02 -0.46
N SER A 145 -36.47 -31.73 -0.54
CA SER A 145 -37.50 -32.61 0.01
C SER A 145 -37.36 -33.98 -0.67
N PRO A 146 -37.33 -35.10 0.06
CA PRO A 146 -37.46 -36.41 -0.57
C PRO A 146 -38.89 -36.50 -1.11
N LYS A 147 -39.04 -36.69 -2.42
CA LYS A 147 -40.31 -37.12 -3.00
C LYS A 147 -40.57 -38.54 -2.49
N GLY A 148 -41.74 -38.72 -1.87
CA GLY A 148 -42.29 -40.03 -1.52
C GLY A 148 -42.74 -40.81 -2.74
#